data_AF-A0A0A0EKN9-F1
#
_entry.id   AF-A0A0A0EKN9-F1
#
_cell.length_a   1.000
_cell.length_b   1.000
_cell.length_c   1.000
_cell.angle_alpha   90.00
_cell.angle_beta   90.00
_cell.angle_gamma   90.00
#
_symmetry.space_group_name_H-M   'P 1'
#
loop_
_entity.id
_entity.type
_entity.pdbx_description
1 polymer ?
#
loop_
_entity_poly.entity_id
_entity_poly.type
_entity_poly.pdbx_seq_one_letter_code
_entity_poly.pdbx_strand_id
1 'polypeptide(L)'
;MRLMPLLIAIAALPATAFAAESKPEIDRAPAAPQAVGAAHTLRTIPEACARLEGVFTGVAADPYQFAVVRTSPTCQPRARFVDAAKVKPSGAGGWVLNDLIRVPNAGCASQLAVVQVWRKPGQADPPKLDAQGRARIYLDDSKRAKSADPLSAVTVFSAAMAVEGKPCN
;
A
#
# COMPACT_ATOMS: atom_id res chain seq x y z
N MET A 1 6.32 -24.07 65.48
CA MET A 1 5.42 -24.45 64.37
C MET A 1 4.96 -23.17 63.69
N ARG A 2 5.62 -22.76 62.59
CA ARG A 2 5.22 -21.57 61.81
C ARG A 2 4.85 -22.06 60.41
N LEU A 3 3.56 -22.07 60.09
CA LEU A 3 3.03 -22.33 58.75
C LEU A 3 3.32 -21.10 57.87
N MET A 4 3.92 -21.34 56.71
CA MET A 4 4.19 -20.33 55.68
C MET A 4 3.17 -20.52 54.54
N PRO A 5 2.37 -19.50 54.16
CA PRO A 5 1.41 -19.64 53.08
C PRO A 5 2.13 -19.46 51.74
N LEU A 6 2.01 -20.47 50.88
CA LEU A 6 2.50 -20.49 49.50
C LEU A 6 1.58 -19.63 48.62
N LEU A 7 2.04 -18.44 48.23
CA LEU A 7 1.37 -17.61 47.23
C LEU A 7 1.65 -18.17 45.83
N ILE A 8 0.61 -18.67 45.17
CA ILE A 8 0.62 -19.12 43.77
C ILE A 8 0.47 -17.87 42.89
N ALA A 9 1.54 -17.51 42.18
CA ALA A 9 1.52 -16.46 41.16
C ALA A 9 1.03 -17.06 39.83
N ILE A 10 -0.16 -16.66 39.39
CA ILE A 10 -0.70 -16.98 38.06
C ILE A 10 0.00 -16.05 37.06
N ALA A 11 0.90 -16.61 36.25
CA ALA A 11 1.53 -15.91 35.15
C ALA A 11 0.50 -15.68 34.02
N ALA A 12 -0.01 -14.46 33.90
CA ALA A 12 -0.78 -14.03 32.75
C ALA A 12 0.14 -13.94 31.53
N LEU A 13 0.00 -14.87 30.59
CA LEU A 13 0.62 -14.81 29.28
C LEU A 13 0.02 -13.63 28.49
N PRO A 14 0.82 -12.72 27.92
CA PRO A 14 0.31 -11.64 27.10
C PRO A 14 -0.16 -12.23 25.76
N ALA A 15 -1.45 -12.10 25.47
CA ALA A 15 -1.97 -12.33 24.13
C ALA A 15 -1.41 -11.25 23.21
N THR A 16 -0.49 -11.61 22.32
CA THR A 16 -0.04 -10.73 21.24
C THR A 16 -1.20 -10.56 20.26
N ALA A 17 -1.95 -9.48 20.43
CA ALA A 17 -2.96 -9.04 19.49
C ALA A 17 -2.28 -8.68 18.17
N PHE A 18 -2.38 -9.55 17.17
CA PHE A 18 -2.12 -9.18 15.79
C PHE A 18 -3.18 -8.14 15.41
N ALA A 19 -2.74 -6.91 15.12
CA ALA A 19 -3.60 -5.87 14.58
C ALA A 19 -4.31 -6.44 13.34
N ALA A 20 -5.65 -6.45 13.36
CA ALA A 20 -6.44 -6.88 12.22
C ALA A 20 -6.04 -6.04 11.00
N GLU A 21 -5.37 -6.66 10.03
CA GLU A 21 -5.02 -6.01 8.77
C GLU A 21 -6.33 -5.54 8.12
N SER A 22 -6.41 -4.25 7.82
CA SER A 22 -7.59 -3.65 7.19
C SER A 22 -7.95 -4.43 5.92
N LYS A 23 -9.20 -4.90 5.79
CA LYS A 23 -9.66 -5.61 4.59
C LYS A 23 -9.35 -4.78 3.33
N PRO A 24 -8.69 -5.34 2.30
CA PRO A 24 -8.40 -4.61 1.08
C PRO A 24 -9.70 -4.28 0.33
N GLU A 25 -9.75 -3.11 -0.31
CA GLU A 25 -10.89 -2.72 -1.16
C GLU A 25 -11.02 -3.60 -2.40
N ILE A 26 -9.89 -3.99 -2.99
CA ILE A 26 -9.82 -4.93 -4.11
C ILE A 26 -9.45 -6.29 -3.53
N ASP A 27 -10.40 -7.21 -3.57
CA ASP A 27 -10.20 -8.61 -3.22
C ASP A 27 -9.82 -9.40 -4.48
N ARG A 28 -8.62 -9.99 -4.49
CA ARG A 28 -8.05 -10.69 -5.65
C ARG A 28 -7.57 -12.06 -5.23
N ALA A 29 -7.78 -13.05 -6.09
CA ALA A 29 -7.08 -14.32 -5.97
C ALA A 29 -5.55 -14.12 -6.10
N PRO A 30 -4.73 -14.98 -5.48
CA PRO A 30 -3.29 -15.00 -5.73
C PRO A 30 -2.99 -15.08 -7.23
N ALA A 31 -1.91 -14.42 -7.65
CA ALA A 31 -1.45 -14.50 -9.02
C ALA A 31 -0.98 -15.92 -9.37
N ALA A 32 -0.90 -16.22 -10.66
CA ALA A 32 -0.23 -17.42 -11.12
C ALA A 32 1.23 -17.43 -10.61
N PRO A 33 1.77 -18.60 -10.21
CA PRO A 33 3.16 -18.69 -9.76
C PRO A 33 4.13 -18.10 -10.78
N GLN A 34 5.02 -17.24 -10.31
CA GLN A 34 5.99 -16.53 -11.13
C GLN A 34 7.29 -17.34 -11.22
N ALA A 35 7.78 -17.55 -12.44
CA ALA A 35 9.10 -18.14 -12.65
C ALA A 35 10.22 -17.18 -12.20
N VAL A 36 11.30 -17.73 -11.66
CA VAL A 36 12.50 -16.95 -11.29
C VAL A 36 13.06 -16.24 -12.52
N GLY A 37 13.38 -14.95 -12.40
CA GLY A 37 13.90 -14.11 -13.47
C GLY A 37 12.86 -13.54 -14.44
N ALA A 38 11.59 -13.97 -14.37
CA ALA A 38 10.53 -13.46 -15.24
C ALA A 38 9.82 -12.26 -14.61
N ALA A 39 10.04 -11.03 -15.10
CA ALA A 39 9.37 -9.85 -14.57
C ALA A 39 7.84 -9.87 -14.82
N HIS A 40 7.05 -9.60 -13.78
CA HIS A 40 5.60 -9.48 -13.86
C HIS A 40 5.18 -8.05 -13.59
N THR A 41 4.17 -7.58 -14.33
CA THR A 41 3.41 -6.41 -13.93
C THR A 41 2.44 -6.83 -12.82
N LEU A 42 2.60 -6.22 -11.65
CA LEU A 42 1.76 -6.47 -10.49
C LEU A 42 0.47 -5.67 -10.58
N ARG A 43 0.61 -4.36 -10.84
CA ARG A 43 -0.51 -3.44 -11.01
C ARG A 43 -0.08 -2.21 -11.79
N THR A 44 -0.97 -1.72 -12.63
CA THR A 44 -0.85 -0.37 -13.20
C THR A 44 -1.81 0.56 -12.46
N ILE A 45 -1.35 1.75 -12.13
CA ILE A 45 -2.10 2.84 -11.50
C ILE A 45 -2.09 4.02 -12.49
N PRO A 46 -3.01 4.05 -13.49
CA PRO A 46 -2.98 5.03 -14.56
C PRO A 46 -3.05 6.47 -14.06
N GLU A 47 -3.87 6.73 -13.05
CA GLU A 47 -4.04 8.04 -12.42
C GLU A 47 -2.76 8.57 -11.76
N ALA A 48 -1.87 7.70 -11.29
CA ALA A 48 -0.58 8.07 -10.74
C ALA A 48 0.58 7.92 -11.74
N CYS A 49 0.29 7.53 -12.99
CA CYS A 49 1.29 7.21 -14.01
C CYS A 49 2.34 6.19 -13.56
N ALA A 50 1.95 5.25 -12.70
CA ALA A 50 2.84 4.29 -12.05
C ALA A 50 2.48 2.86 -12.46
N ARG A 51 3.49 2.03 -12.69
CA ARG A 51 3.37 0.59 -12.86
C ARG A 51 4.26 -0.09 -11.83
N LEU A 52 3.66 -1.00 -11.08
CA LEU A 52 4.34 -1.84 -10.11
C LEU A 52 4.81 -3.08 -10.83
N GLU A 53 6.11 -3.35 -10.74
CA GLU A 53 6.76 -4.49 -11.35
C GLU A 53 7.51 -5.28 -10.28
N GLY A 54 7.58 -6.59 -10.45
CA GLY A 54 8.34 -7.43 -9.54
C GLY A 54 8.87 -8.70 -10.20
N VAL A 55 9.96 -9.22 -9.65
CA VAL A 55 10.63 -10.42 -10.15
C VAL A 55 11.29 -11.19 -9.00
N PHE A 56 11.06 -12.50 -8.94
CA PHE A 56 11.85 -13.37 -8.08
C PHE A 56 13.26 -13.49 -8.66
N THR A 57 14.28 -13.22 -7.85
CA THR A 57 15.68 -13.17 -8.30
C THR A 57 16.38 -14.52 -8.27
N GLY A 58 15.90 -15.44 -7.42
CA GLY A 58 16.60 -16.68 -7.10
C GLY A 58 17.75 -16.52 -6.10
N VAL A 59 17.98 -15.31 -5.58
CA VAL A 59 19.02 -15.01 -4.59
C VAL A 59 18.40 -14.95 -3.20
N ALA A 60 18.83 -15.81 -2.29
CA ALA A 60 18.20 -15.90 -0.96
C ALA A 60 18.27 -14.60 -0.13
N ALA A 61 19.32 -13.79 -0.31
CA ALA A 61 19.52 -12.54 0.42
C ALA A 61 18.61 -11.39 -0.07
N ASP A 62 18.20 -11.43 -1.34
CA ASP A 62 17.29 -10.45 -1.95
C ASP A 62 16.34 -11.17 -2.91
N PRO A 63 15.39 -11.96 -2.38
CA PRO A 63 14.64 -12.94 -3.19
C PRO A 63 13.64 -12.30 -4.15
N TYR A 64 13.30 -11.03 -3.95
CA TYR A 64 12.31 -10.34 -4.77
C TYR A 64 12.68 -8.89 -5.04
N GLN A 65 12.95 -8.58 -6.30
CA GLN A 65 13.13 -7.21 -6.73
C GLN A 65 11.77 -6.59 -7.04
N PHE A 66 11.49 -5.45 -6.42
CA PHE A 66 10.26 -4.68 -6.60
C PHE A 66 10.59 -3.28 -7.10
N ALA A 67 9.88 -2.83 -8.13
CA ALA A 67 10.08 -1.53 -8.72
C ALA A 67 8.75 -0.82 -8.99
N VAL A 68 8.80 0.51 -8.83
CA VAL A 68 7.73 1.41 -9.28
C VAL A 68 8.27 2.19 -10.45
N VAL A 69 7.77 1.89 -11.64
CA VAL A 69 8.21 2.52 -12.88
C VAL A 69 7.13 3.46 -13.42
N ARG A 70 7.55 4.46 -14.18
CA ARG A 70 6.60 5.34 -14.87
C ARG A 70 5.98 4.59 -16.04
N THR A 71 4.66 4.68 -16.20
CA THR A 71 3.94 3.99 -17.29
C THR A 71 4.33 4.52 -18.68
N SER A 72 4.52 5.83 -18.80
CA SER A 72 4.95 6.50 -20.03
C SER A 72 5.57 7.87 -19.72
N PRO A 73 6.58 8.35 -20.47
CA PRO A 73 7.08 9.71 -20.34
C PRO A 73 5.98 10.77 -20.51
N THR A 74 5.02 10.56 -21.41
CA THR A 74 3.94 11.50 -21.72
C THR A 74 2.76 11.46 -20.76
N CYS A 75 2.76 10.55 -19.77
CA CYS A 75 1.64 10.40 -18.85
C CYS A 75 1.48 11.61 -17.93
N GLN A 76 0.27 12.15 -17.82
CA GLN A 76 -0.05 13.29 -16.94
C GLN A 76 -0.77 12.78 -15.68
N PRO A 77 -0.11 12.78 -14.51
CA PRO A 77 -0.68 12.21 -13.30
C PRO A 77 -1.76 13.11 -12.71
N ARG A 78 -2.90 12.50 -12.35
CA ARG A 78 -4.02 13.12 -11.62
C ARG A 78 -4.01 12.74 -10.13
N ALA A 79 -3.21 11.74 -9.78
CA ALA A 79 -2.89 11.29 -8.43
C ALA A 79 -1.36 11.27 -8.26
N ARG A 80 -0.88 11.18 -7.02
CA ARG A 80 0.55 11.07 -6.74
C ARG A 80 0.91 9.65 -6.31
N PHE A 81 2.13 9.23 -6.62
CA PHE A 81 2.72 8.02 -6.02
C PHE A 81 3.87 8.45 -5.12
N VAL A 82 3.89 7.96 -3.89
CA VAL A 82 4.92 8.27 -2.89
C VAL A 82 5.49 6.99 -2.31
N ASP A 83 6.70 7.10 -1.77
CA ASP A 83 7.44 5.99 -1.19
C ASP A 83 6.85 5.57 0.17
N ALA A 84 6.54 4.27 0.30
CA ALA A 84 5.98 3.68 1.51
C ALA A 84 6.91 3.81 2.73
N ALA A 85 8.23 3.78 2.54
CA ALA A 85 9.19 3.92 3.63
C ALA A 85 9.13 5.33 4.25
N LYS A 86 8.73 6.34 3.46
CA LYS A 86 8.59 7.73 3.89
C LYS A 86 7.26 8.00 4.57
N VAL A 87 6.16 7.47 4.02
CA VAL A 87 4.80 7.81 4.49
C VAL A 87 4.20 6.80 5.45
N LYS A 88 4.75 5.58 5.52
CA LYS A 88 4.33 4.49 6.42
C LYS A 88 2.80 4.34 6.46
N PRO A 89 2.18 3.97 5.33
CA PRO A 89 0.73 4.02 5.18
C PRO A 89 0.04 3.09 6.19
N SER A 90 -1.05 3.58 6.78
CA SER A 90 -1.85 2.84 7.75
C SER A 90 -3.28 3.39 7.83
N GLY A 91 -4.23 2.53 8.23
CA GLY A 91 -5.62 2.90 8.46
C GLY A 91 -5.78 4.12 9.37
N ALA A 92 -5.02 4.16 10.47
CA ALA A 92 -5.03 5.28 11.41
C ALA A 92 -4.56 6.62 10.78
N GLY A 93 -3.72 6.57 9.75
CA GLY A 93 -3.25 7.74 9.00
C GLY A 93 -4.19 8.22 7.88
N GLY A 94 -5.41 7.66 7.81
CA GLY A 94 -6.38 7.93 6.75
C GLY A 94 -6.04 7.24 5.42
N TRP A 95 -5.12 6.27 5.44
CA TRP A 95 -4.86 5.43 4.28
C TRP A 95 -5.84 4.26 4.25
N VAL A 96 -6.22 3.88 3.04
CA VAL A 96 -7.06 2.72 2.80
C VAL A 96 -6.22 1.67 2.09
N LEU A 97 -6.21 0.44 2.61
CA LEU A 97 -5.59 -0.68 1.89
C LEU A 97 -6.43 -0.94 0.64
N ASN A 98 -5.90 -0.52 -0.50
CA ASN A 98 -6.65 -0.55 -1.74
C ASN A 98 -6.53 -1.90 -2.43
N ASP A 99 -5.36 -2.54 -2.35
CA ASP A 99 -5.12 -3.84 -2.99
C ASP A 99 -4.04 -4.62 -2.24
N LEU A 100 -4.20 -5.94 -2.21
CA LEU A 100 -3.26 -6.90 -1.62
C LEU A 100 -2.91 -7.94 -2.68
N ILE A 101 -1.73 -7.79 -3.28
CA ILE A 101 -1.28 -8.63 -4.38
C ILE A 101 -0.36 -9.71 -3.80
N ARG A 102 -0.70 -10.97 -4.03
CA ARG A 102 0.06 -12.15 -3.60
C ARG A 102 0.61 -12.87 -4.81
N VAL A 103 1.93 -12.99 -4.92
CA VAL A 103 2.61 -13.66 -6.04
C VAL A 103 3.44 -14.85 -5.52
N PRO A 104 3.02 -16.09 -5.82
CA PRO A 104 3.80 -17.29 -5.47
C PRO A 104 5.07 -17.40 -6.30
N ASN A 105 6.15 -17.91 -5.69
CA ASN A 105 7.36 -18.29 -6.42
C ASN A 105 7.17 -19.69 -7.02
N ALA A 106 7.26 -19.84 -8.34
CA ALA A 106 7.15 -21.14 -9.00
C ALA A 106 8.30 -22.09 -8.65
N GLY A 107 9.49 -21.56 -8.34
CA GLY A 107 10.64 -22.34 -7.89
C GLY A 107 10.60 -22.69 -6.41
N CYS A 108 9.66 -22.14 -5.64
CA CYS A 108 9.60 -22.30 -4.19
C CYS A 108 8.20 -21.99 -3.65
N ALA A 109 7.35 -23.02 -3.60
CA ALA A 109 5.92 -22.86 -3.27
C ALA A 109 5.66 -22.31 -1.86
N SER A 110 6.64 -22.39 -0.94
CA SER A 110 6.54 -21.82 0.40
C SER A 110 6.86 -20.32 0.48
N GLN A 111 7.27 -19.71 -0.64
CA GLN A 111 7.68 -18.31 -0.71
C GLN A 111 6.68 -17.50 -1.55
N LEU A 112 6.30 -16.33 -1.04
CA LEU A 112 5.30 -15.46 -1.64
C LEU A 112 5.77 -14.01 -1.57
N ALA A 113 5.72 -13.27 -2.67
CA ALA A 113 5.84 -11.82 -2.63
C ALA A 113 4.47 -11.21 -2.36
N VAL A 114 4.40 -10.36 -1.34
CA VAL A 114 3.17 -9.67 -0.92
C VAL A 114 3.36 -8.19 -1.12
N VAL A 115 2.51 -7.61 -1.96
CA VAL A 115 2.51 -6.18 -2.24
C VAL A 115 1.22 -5.57 -1.76
N GLN A 116 1.34 -4.65 -0.81
CA GLN A 116 0.24 -3.88 -0.27
C GLN A 116 0.21 -2.53 -0.96
N VAL A 117 -0.87 -2.25 -1.70
CA VAL A 117 -1.09 -0.95 -2.35
C VAL A 117 -2.09 -0.17 -1.51
N TRP A 118 -1.66 1.00 -1.07
CA TRP A 118 -2.43 1.90 -0.24
C TRP A 118 -2.86 3.13 -1.06
N ARG A 119 -4.07 3.61 -0.81
CA ARG A 119 -4.52 4.92 -1.30
C ARG A 119 -4.93 5.81 -0.14
N LYS A 120 -4.57 7.08 -0.20
CA LYS A 120 -5.10 8.15 0.64
C LYS A 120 -6.01 9.00 -0.24
N PRO A 121 -7.33 9.04 0.03
CA PRO A 121 -8.24 9.89 -0.72
C PRO A 121 -7.81 11.36 -0.67
N GLY A 122 -7.85 12.05 -1.81
CA GLY A 122 -7.70 13.50 -1.85
C GLY A 122 -8.95 14.20 -1.28
N GLN A 123 -8.78 15.47 -0.91
CA GLN A 123 -9.81 16.32 -0.32
C GLN A 123 -10.27 17.43 -1.27
N ALA A 124 -9.97 17.33 -2.57
CA ALA A 124 -10.46 18.32 -3.54
C ALA A 124 -11.99 18.21 -3.67
N ASP A 125 -12.69 19.18 -3.10
CA ASP A 125 -14.11 19.36 -3.34
C ASP A 125 -14.34 19.91 -4.75
N PRO A 126 -15.39 19.42 -5.46
CA PRO A 126 -15.80 20.04 -6.71
C PRO A 126 -16.22 21.51 -6.46
N PRO A 127 -16.01 22.42 -7.42
CA PRO A 127 -16.42 23.81 -7.27
C PRO A 127 -17.91 23.90 -6.94
N LYS A 128 -18.25 24.77 -5.97
CA LYS A 128 -19.64 25.03 -5.63
C LYS A 128 -20.38 25.54 -6.86
N LEU A 129 -21.58 25.00 -7.08
CA LEU A 129 -22.47 25.50 -8.12
C LEU A 129 -23.01 26.88 -7.69
N ASP A 130 -23.10 27.79 -8.65
CA ASP A 130 -23.76 29.07 -8.45
C ASP A 130 -25.29 28.92 -8.37
N ALA A 131 -26.01 30.03 -8.14
CA ALA A 131 -27.47 30.04 -8.06
C ALA A 131 -28.15 29.61 -9.38
N GLN A 132 -27.42 29.52 -10.49
CA GLN A 132 -27.90 28.99 -11.78
C GLN A 132 -27.49 27.53 -12.01
N GLY A 133 -26.91 26.86 -11.01
CA GLY A 133 -26.47 25.47 -11.11
C GLY A 133 -25.17 25.27 -11.91
N ARG A 134 -24.38 26.32 -12.14
CA ARG A 134 -23.13 26.26 -12.90
C ARG A 134 -21.91 26.33 -11.99
N ALA A 135 -20.94 25.46 -12.22
CA ALA A 135 -19.63 25.55 -11.57
C ALA A 135 -18.85 26.73 -12.14
N ARG A 136 -18.53 27.73 -11.32
CA ARG A 136 -17.62 28.82 -11.69
C ARG A 136 -16.33 28.71 -10.90
N ILE A 137 -15.20 28.71 -11.61
CA ILE A 137 -13.87 28.70 -11.00
C ILE A 137 -13.40 30.15 -10.91
N TYR A 138 -13.30 30.67 -9.69
CA TYR A 138 -12.76 32.02 -9.46
C TYR A 138 -11.25 31.97 -9.29
N LEU A 139 -10.58 33.01 -9.79
CA LEU A 139 -9.13 33.14 -9.72
C LEU A 139 -8.62 33.15 -8.27
N ASP A 140 -9.35 33.78 -7.35
CA ASP A 140 -8.95 33.84 -5.95
C ASP A 140 -9.15 32.51 -5.20
N ASP A 141 -10.15 31.71 -5.58
CA ASP A 141 -10.27 30.32 -5.12
C ASP A 141 -9.08 29.48 -5.58
N SER A 142 -8.67 29.67 -6.84
CA SER A 142 -7.52 28.97 -7.41
C SER A 142 -6.20 29.36 -6.72
N LYS A 143 -6.06 30.63 -6.32
CA LYS A 143 -4.90 31.11 -5.54
C LYS A 143 -4.90 30.51 -4.12
N ARG A 144 -6.05 30.47 -3.45
CA ARG A 144 -6.19 29.83 -2.12
C ARG A 144 -5.90 28.33 -2.16
N ALA A 145 -6.37 27.63 -3.19
CA ALA A 145 -6.08 26.22 -3.40
C ALA A 145 -4.58 25.95 -3.62
N LYS A 146 -3.86 26.87 -4.29
CA LYS A 146 -2.40 26.77 -4.46
C LYS A 146 -1.61 26.92 -3.15
N SER A 147 -2.13 27.66 -2.17
CA SER A 147 -1.49 27.81 -0.85
C SER A 147 -1.74 26.65 0.12
N ALA A 148 -2.68 25.76 -0.20
CA ALA A 148 -2.89 24.52 0.54
C ALA A 148 -1.84 23.47 0.14
N ASP A 149 -1.61 22.47 1.01
CA ASP A 149 -0.75 21.32 0.68
C ASP A 149 -1.24 20.67 -0.64
N PRO A 150 -0.47 20.73 -1.74
CA PRO A 150 -0.91 20.18 -3.02
C PRO A 150 -1.17 18.67 -2.98
N LEU A 151 -0.59 17.95 -2.00
CA LEU A 151 -0.81 16.52 -1.81
C LEU A 151 -2.15 16.23 -1.13
N SER A 152 -2.71 17.14 -0.34
CA SER A 152 -4.02 16.92 0.29
C SER A 152 -5.15 17.04 -0.72
N ALA A 153 -4.97 17.80 -1.80
CA ALA A 153 -5.98 17.98 -2.85
C ALA A 153 -6.16 16.73 -3.73
N VAL A 154 -5.10 15.95 -3.95
CA VAL A 154 -5.12 14.82 -4.89
C VAL A 154 -5.02 13.49 -4.17
N THR A 155 -5.58 12.43 -4.75
CA THR A 155 -5.39 11.08 -4.22
C THR A 155 -3.89 10.73 -4.26
N VAL A 156 -3.41 10.11 -3.19
CA VAL A 156 -2.02 9.66 -3.07
C VAL A 156 -2.00 8.15 -2.97
N PHE A 157 -1.12 7.51 -3.74
CA PHE A 157 -0.86 6.08 -3.71
C PHE A 157 0.52 5.79 -3.13
N SER A 158 0.64 4.63 -2.51
CA SER A 158 1.90 4.10 -1.99
C SER A 158 1.87 2.58 -2.09
N ALA A 159 3.01 1.93 -2.31
CA ALA A 159 3.08 0.47 -2.28
C ALA A 159 4.25 0.01 -1.40
N ALA A 160 3.98 -0.97 -0.56
CA ALA A 160 4.98 -1.68 0.23
C ALA A 160 5.05 -3.13 -0.24
N MET A 161 6.25 -3.68 -0.31
CA MET A 161 6.49 -5.08 -0.68
C MET A 161 7.22 -5.79 0.46
N ALA A 162 6.78 -6.99 0.78
CA ALA A 162 7.47 -7.92 1.64
C ALA A 162 7.47 -9.32 1.01
N VAL A 163 8.49 -10.12 1.33
CA VAL A 163 8.49 -11.55 1.02
C VAL A 163 8.06 -12.31 2.26
N GLU A 164 7.00 -13.09 2.12
CA GLU A 164 6.42 -13.93 3.16
C GLU A 164 6.73 -15.41 2.92
N GLY A 165 6.63 -16.18 3.99
CA GLY A 165 6.82 -17.62 3.97
C GLY A 165 8.23 -18.06 4.30
N LYS A 166 8.54 -19.32 4.01
CA LYS A 166 9.85 -19.92 4.36
C LYS A 166 10.85 -19.66 3.24
N PRO A 167 12.12 -19.32 3.58
CA PRO A 167 13.16 -19.21 2.57
C PRO A 167 13.40 -20.55 1.89
N CYS A 168 13.88 -20.47 0.66
CA CYS A 168 14.18 -21.62 -0.18
C CYS A 168 15.63 -22.04 0.10
N ASN A 169 15.82 -23.29 0.52
CA ASN A 169 17.15 -23.88 0.81
C ASN A 169 17.79 -24.42 -0.47
#